data_AF-A0A5E4LJY0-F1
#
_entry.id   AF-A0A5E4LJY0-F1
#
_cell.length_a   1.000
_cell.length_b   1.000
_cell.length_c   1.000
_cell.angle_alpha   90.00
_cell.angle_beta   90.00
_cell.angle_gamma   90.00
#
_symmetry.space_group_name_H-M   'P 1'
#
loop_
_entity.id
_entity.type
_entity.pdbx_description
1 polymer ?
#
loop_
_entity_poly.entity_id
_entity_poly.type
_entity_poly.pdbx_seq_one_letter_code
_entity_poly.pdbx_strand_id
1 'polypeptide(L)'
;MKKKTLLLFIALFASCASAAPPTYAETCNVASFATEGADVTLWISLAFMLTSAMIAAAYMYSKAREDPRTEVWAKDEAFNLIISVFLFIGLLLFFTGACSVAYDYAGENPFAASRNYLNGLLRANGVNMLRELTYGSISDQLSATWYLYTGIPPVYGTGLAGKANMRAFSAQKEFLIDLYLPAVASLTAQLYLIDAIQWVGAYVLLPFGFVMRLVPFTRDFGNIFIALFFGLYIIVPTMFAMSAGVFREITSRPIPECAECSVEMFYSYRIDPGGATSVNTVFYRIGSTLPQAIFIPNLILIVTVTCVMAIWKALRATAV
;
A
#
# COMPACT_ATOMS: atom_id res chain seq x y z
N MET A 1 12.26 18.38 -32.07
CA MET A 1 12.22 17.41 -30.94
C MET A 1 10.85 16.73 -30.72
N LYS A 2 9.70 17.34 -31.08
CA LYS A 2 8.33 16.84 -30.77
C LYS A 2 7.88 15.51 -31.45
N LYS A 3 8.42 15.12 -32.62
CA LYS A 3 7.98 13.89 -33.33
C LYS A 3 8.50 12.58 -32.70
N LYS A 4 9.72 12.57 -32.15
CA LYS A 4 10.34 11.35 -31.61
C LYS A 4 9.71 10.93 -30.27
N THR A 5 9.33 11.90 -29.44
CA THR A 5 8.64 11.64 -28.16
C THR A 5 7.24 11.07 -28.38
N LEU A 6 6.51 11.54 -29.40
CA LEU A 6 5.19 11.02 -29.76
C LEU A 6 5.26 9.56 -30.22
N LEU A 7 6.24 9.22 -31.08
CA LEU A 7 6.44 7.86 -31.58
C LEU A 7 6.84 6.88 -30.47
N LEU A 8 7.65 7.32 -29.52
CA LEU A 8 8.06 6.50 -28.37
C LEU A 8 6.88 6.24 -27.42
N PHE A 9 6.01 7.24 -27.24
CA PHE A 9 4.75 7.08 -26.52
C PHE A 9 3.82 6.07 -27.21
N ILE A 10 3.61 6.19 -28.53
CA ILE A 10 2.77 5.28 -29.30
C ILE A 10 3.32 3.84 -29.28
N ALA A 11 4.63 3.66 -29.34
CA ALA A 11 5.26 2.34 -29.26
C ALA A 11 5.07 1.68 -27.88
N LEU A 12 5.21 2.46 -26.80
CA LEU A 12 4.96 1.99 -25.42
C LEU A 12 3.48 1.64 -25.20
N PHE A 13 2.57 2.36 -25.87
CA PHE A 13 1.14 2.08 -25.86
C PHE A 13 0.75 0.83 -26.64
N ALA A 14 1.37 0.61 -27.81
CA ALA A 14 1.12 -0.57 -28.63
C ALA A 14 1.56 -1.87 -27.93
N SER A 15 2.62 -1.83 -27.11
CA SER A 15 3.07 -3.01 -26.35
C SER A 15 2.14 -3.41 -25.19
N CYS A 16 1.29 -2.50 -24.69
CA CYS A 16 0.33 -2.82 -23.64
C CYS A 16 -0.98 -3.41 -24.16
N ALA A 17 -1.28 -3.28 -25.46
CA ALA A 17 -2.55 -3.71 -26.05
C ALA A 17 -2.61 -5.21 -26.42
N SER A 18 -1.50 -5.95 -26.32
CA SER A 18 -1.42 -7.36 -26.73
C SER A 18 -1.45 -8.39 -25.59
N ALA A 19 -1.73 -7.99 -24.35
CA ALA A 19 -1.86 -8.92 -23.23
C ALA A 19 -3.26 -9.53 -23.21
N ALA A 20 -3.36 -10.86 -23.33
CA ALA A 20 -4.62 -11.60 -23.22
C ALA A 20 -5.18 -11.48 -21.79
N PRO A 21 -6.49 -11.31 -21.59
CA PRO A 21 -7.05 -11.02 -20.27
C PRO A 21 -7.10 -12.27 -19.37
N PRO A 22 -6.42 -12.29 -18.21
CA PRO A 22 -6.75 -13.19 -17.10
C PRO A 22 -7.99 -12.68 -16.34
N THR A 23 -8.55 -13.51 -15.46
CA THR A 23 -9.81 -13.29 -14.70
C THR A 23 -9.85 -12.05 -13.80
N TYR A 24 -8.72 -11.39 -13.53
CA TYR A 24 -8.66 -10.09 -12.84
C TYR A 24 -8.74 -8.88 -13.77
N ALA A 25 -8.63 -9.13 -15.08
CA ALA A 25 -8.93 -8.15 -16.10
C ALA A 25 -10.40 -7.74 -16.09
N GLU A 26 -11.31 -8.46 -15.42
CA GLU A 26 -12.72 -8.03 -15.27
C GLU A 26 -12.85 -6.82 -14.34
N THR A 27 -12.13 -6.78 -13.21
CA THR A 27 -12.09 -5.62 -12.30
C THR A 27 -11.26 -4.45 -12.83
N CYS A 28 -10.29 -4.72 -13.71
CA CYS A 28 -9.58 -3.66 -14.45
C CYS A 28 -10.16 -3.45 -15.86
N ASN A 29 -11.32 -4.04 -16.17
CA ASN A 29 -11.96 -3.86 -17.46
C ASN A 29 -12.54 -2.45 -17.49
N VAL A 30 -12.27 -1.71 -18.56
CA VAL A 30 -12.88 -0.39 -18.79
C VAL A 30 -14.41 -0.47 -18.69
N ALA A 31 -14.99 -1.63 -19.02
CA ALA A 31 -16.41 -1.89 -18.90
C ALA A 31 -16.93 -1.93 -17.45
N SER A 32 -16.17 -2.45 -16.48
CA SER A 32 -16.62 -2.48 -15.08
C SER A 32 -16.56 -1.11 -14.43
N PHE A 33 -15.57 -0.29 -14.82
CA PHE A 33 -15.55 1.14 -14.48
C PHE A 33 -16.77 1.89 -15.04
N ALA A 34 -17.25 1.52 -16.22
CA ALA A 34 -18.44 2.14 -16.82
C ALA A 34 -19.73 1.73 -16.09
N THR A 35 -19.84 0.49 -15.61
CA THR A 35 -21.06 0.00 -14.94
C THR A 35 -21.15 0.44 -13.48
N GLU A 36 -20.05 0.41 -12.72
CA GLU A 36 -20.06 0.93 -11.33
C GLU A 36 -19.94 2.46 -11.29
N GLY A 37 -19.46 3.07 -12.36
CA GLY A 37 -19.29 4.51 -12.51
C GLY A 37 -20.40 5.19 -13.29
N ALA A 38 -21.63 4.65 -13.32
CA ALA A 38 -22.74 5.31 -14.03
C ALA A 38 -22.86 6.80 -13.64
N ASP A 39 -22.73 7.10 -12.35
CA ASP A 39 -22.71 8.48 -11.84
C ASP A 39 -21.45 9.25 -12.31
N VAL A 40 -20.27 8.61 -12.31
CA VAL A 40 -19.01 9.21 -12.76
C VAL A 40 -19.06 9.63 -14.23
N THR A 41 -19.63 8.79 -15.10
CA THR A 41 -19.75 9.11 -16.53
C THR A 41 -20.63 10.33 -16.76
N LEU A 42 -21.67 10.52 -15.94
CA LEU A 42 -22.50 11.71 -15.96
C LEU A 42 -21.71 12.98 -15.57
N TRP A 43 -20.89 12.92 -14.52
CA TRP A 43 -20.06 14.06 -14.11
C TRP A 43 -19.03 14.45 -15.17
N ILE A 44 -18.36 13.47 -15.78
CA ILE A 44 -17.35 13.71 -16.82
C ILE A 44 -18.02 14.29 -18.08
N SER A 45 -19.15 13.71 -18.51
CA SER A 45 -19.88 14.21 -19.69
C SER A 45 -20.45 15.61 -19.47
N LEU A 46 -20.98 15.90 -18.29
CA LEU A 46 -21.45 17.24 -17.92
C LEU A 46 -20.31 18.26 -17.91
N ALA A 47 -19.16 17.91 -17.32
CA ALA A 47 -17.98 18.76 -17.33
C ALA A 47 -17.51 19.04 -18.77
N PHE A 48 -17.48 18.03 -19.63
CA PHE A 48 -17.11 18.17 -21.04
C PHE A 48 -18.09 19.04 -21.84
N MET A 49 -19.40 18.87 -21.63
CA MET A 49 -20.43 19.69 -22.27
C MET A 49 -20.33 21.15 -21.83
N LEU A 50 -20.12 21.40 -20.53
CA LEU A 50 -20.00 22.74 -19.99
C LEU A 50 -18.74 23.44 -20.50
N THR A 51 -17.59 22.75 -20.50
CA THR A 51 -16.33 23.34 -20.97
C THR A 51 -16.36 23.60 -22.48
N SER A 52 -16.89 22.68 -23.28
CA SER A 52 -17.07 22.89 -24.72
C SER A 52 -18.04 24.04 -25.01
N ALA A 53 -19.15 24.18 -24.26
CA ALA A 53 -20.05 25.31 -24.37
C ALA A 53 -19.37 26.64 -24.01
N MET A 54 -18.53 26.67 -22.95
CA MET A 54 -17.75 27.86 -22.58
C MET A 54 -16.75 28.25 -23.68
N ILE A 55 -16.05 27.29 -24.29
CA ILE A 55 -15.11 27.54 -25.38
C ILE A 55 -15.85 28.08 -26.61
N ALA A 56 -16.99 27.49 -26.97
CA ALA A 56 -17.83 27.94 -28.07
C ALA A 56 -18.37 29.36 -27.84
N ALA A 57 -18.84 29.66 -26.63
CA ALA A 57 -19.31 30.98 -26.25
C ALA A 57 -18.19 32.03 -26.31
N ALA A 58 -16.99 31.70 -25.81
CA ALA A 58 -15.83 32.57 -25.91
C ALA A 58 -15.41 32.84 -27.37
N TYR A 59 -15.49 31.83 -28.23
CA TYR A 59 -15.23 31.97 -29.66
C TYR A 59 -16.26 32.89 -30.35
N MET A 60 -17.55 32.71 -30.10
CA MET A 60 -18.60 33.58 -30.63
C MET A 60 -18.46 35.01 -30.12
N TYR A 61 -18.16 35.18 -28.83
CA TYR A 61 -17.92 36.49 -28.21
C TYR A 61 -16.72 37.21 -28.83
N SER A 62 -15.64 36.47 -29.09
CA SER A 62 -14.46 36.99 -29.78
C SER A 62 -14.81 37.52 -31.18
N LYS A 63 -15.61 36.77 -31.94
CA LYS A 63 -16.08 37.22 -33.26
C LYS A 63 -17.02 38.41 -33.20
N ALA A 64 -17.85 38.52 -32.16
CA ALA A 64 -18.75 39.65 -31.98
C ALA A 64 -18.02 40.95 -31.61
N ARG A 65 -16.87 40.88 -30.92
CA ARG A 65 -16.08 42.05 -30.49
C ARG A 65 -14.81 42.29 -31.30
N GLU A 66 -14.55 41.45 -32.30
CA GLU A 66 -13.30 41.48 -33.09
C GLU A 66 -12.03 41.48 -32.22
N ASP A 67 -12.06 40.80 -31.05
CA ASP A 67 -10.92 40.76 -30.14
C ASP A 67 -10.02 39.55 -30.48
N PRO A 68 -8.83 39.77 -31.06
CA PRO A 68 -7.95 38.68 -31.48
C PRO A 68 -7.41 37.86 -30.30
N ARG A 69 -7.37 38.41 -29.08
CA ARG A 69 -6.84 37.71 -27.90
C ARG A 69 -7.74 36.57 -27.47
N THR A 70 -9.05 36.81 -27.45
CA THR A 70 -10.05 35.79 -27.09
C THR A 70 -10.18 34.71 -28.16
N GLU A 71 -9.93 35.04 -29.44
CA GLU A 71 -9.91 34.04 -30.52
C GLU A 71 -8.75 33.06 -30.36
N VAL A 72 -7.55 33.57 -30.08
CA VAL A 72 -6.35 32.73 -29.84
C VAL A 72 -6.58 31.85 -28.63
N TRP A 73 -7.08 32.42 -27.52
CA TRP A 73 -7.39 31.65 -26.31
C TRP A 73 -8.39 30.52 -26.58
N ALA A 74 -9.49 30.79 -27.29
CA ALA A 74 -10.50 29.79 -27.58
C ALA A 74 -9.97 28.64 -28.47
N LYS A 75 -9.10 28.95 -29.44
CA LYS A 75 -8.45 27.95 -30.30
C LYS A 75 -7.47 27.08 -29.51
N ASP A 76 -6.64 27.70 -28.67
CA ASP A 76 -5.69 26.98 -27.81
C ASP A 76 -6.42 26.06 -26.83
N GLU A 77 -7.54 26.52 -26.26
CA GLU A 77 -8.32 25.75 -25.31
C GLU A 77 -9.07 24.58 -25.99
N ALA A 78 -9.61 24.78 -27.19
CA ALA A 78 -10.20 23.70 -27.99
C ALA A 78 -9.17 22.59 -28.31
N PHE A 79 -7.93 22.99 -28.64
CA PHE A 79 -6.85 22.05 -28.91
C PHE A 79 -6.44 21.26 -27.65
N ASN A 80 -6.35 21.94 -26.50
CA ASN A 80 -6.08 21.31 -25.20
C ASN A 80 -7.17 20.31 -24.77
N LEU A 81 -8.43 20.61 -25.09
CA LEU A 81 -9.56 19.72 -24.83
C LEU A 81 -9.45 18.44 -25.67
N ILE A 82 -9.10 18.54 -26.96
CA ILE A 82 -8.84 17.37 -27.83
C ILE A 82 -7.67 16.54 -27.28
N ILE A 83 -6.55 17.17 -26.89
CA ILE A 83 -5.41 16.47 -26.29
C ILE A 83 -5.84 15.73 -25.02
N SER A 84 -6.71 16.33 -24.19
CA SER A 84 -7.18 15.71 -22.96
C SER A 84 -8.02 14.47 -23.21
N VAL A 85 -8.82 14.43 -24.29
CA VAL A 85 -9.55 13.24 -24.73
C VAL A 85 -8.58 12.12 -25.17
N PHE A 86 -7.57 12.44 -25.98
CA PHE A 86 -6.54 11.47 -26.36
C PHE A 86 -5.76 10.95 -25.16
N LEU A 87 -5.44 11.84 -24.21
CA LEU A 87 -4.76 11.45 -22.98
C LEU A 87 -5.64 10.54 -22.14
N PHE A 88 -6.94 10.82 -22.01
CA PHE A 88 -7.89 9.97 -21.31
C PHE A 88 -7.90 8.55 -21.89
N ILE A 89 -8.03 8.42 -23.21
CA ILE A 89 -8.02 7.13 -23.91
C ILE A 89 -6.69 6.42 -23.69
N GLY A 90 -5.56 7.12 -23.87
CA GLY A 90 -4.24 6.56 -23.61
C GLY A 90 -4.11 6.08 -22.16
N LEU A 91 -4.51 6.90 -21.20
CA LEU A 91 -4.44 6.58 -19.79
C LEU A 91 -5.24 5.32 -19.43
N LEU A 92 -6.46 5.17 -19.99
CA LEU A 92 -7.24 3.95 -19.83
C LEU A 92 -6.50 2.72 -20.36
N LEU A 93 -5.90 2.81 -21.55
CA LEU A 93 -5.11 1.71 -22.13
C LEU A 93 -3.85 1.38 -21.31
N PHE A 94 -3.20 2.41 -20.76
CA PHE A 94 -2.05 2.25 -19.89
C PHE A 94 -2.46 1.56 -18.58
N PHE A 95 -3.60 1.98 -18.02
CA PHE A 95 -4.15 1.42 -16.79
C PHE A 95 -4.50 -0.07 -16.95
N THR A 96 -5.17 -0.44 -18.05
CA THR A 96 -5.48 -1.85 -18.34
C THR A 96 -4.21 -2.68 -18.50
N GLY A 97 -3.20 -2.15 -19.20
CA GLY A 97 -1.91 -2.83 -19.38
C GLY A 97 -1.16 -2.99 -18.06
N ALA A 98 -1.11 -1.95 -17.24
CA ALA A 98 -0.47 -1.97 -15.94
C ALA A 98 -1.16 -2.94 -14.97
N CYS A 99 -2.49 -3.02 -14.98
CA CYS A 99 -3.24 -4.03 -14.22
C CYS A 99 -2.91 -5.45 -14.65
N SER A 100 -2.77 -5.73 -15.95
CA SER A 100 -2.40 -7.06 -16.44
C SER A 100 -1.02 -7.46 -15.93
N VAL A 101 -0.04 -6.59 -16.07
CA VAL A 101 1.33 -6.83 -15.59
C VAL A 101 1.34 -7.04 -14.07
N ALA A 102 0.62 -6.19 -13.33
CA ALA A 102 0.46 -6.30 -11.89
C ALA A 102 -0.13 -7.65 -11.47
N TYR A 103 -1.16 -8.12 -12.18
CA TYR A 103 -1.77 -9.41 -11.93
C TYR A 103 -0.83 -10.57 -12.21
N ASP A 104 -0.12 -10.54 -13.34
CA ASP A 104 0.82 -11.60 -13.73
C ASP A 104 1.94 -11.75 -12.69
N TYR A 105 2.43 -10.63 -12.13
CA TYR A 105 3.42 -10.66 -11.06
C TYR A 105 2.86 -11.13 -9.72
N ALA A 106 1.64 -10.71 -9.37
CA ALA A 106 1.02 -11.07 -8.09
C ALA A 106 0.44 -12.50 -8.09
N GLY A 107 0.11 -13.05 -9.26
CA GLY A 107 -0.62 -14.31 -9.44
C GLY A 107 -2.12 -14.21 -9.08
N GLU A 108 -2.54 -13.10 -8.48
CA GLU A 108 -3.91 -12.79 -8.11
C GLU A 108 -4.14 -11.26 -8.11
N ASN A 109 -5.33 -10.80 -7.73
CA ASN A 109 -5.60 -9.39 -7.48
C ASN A 109 -4.51 -8.77 -6.58
N PRO A 110 -3.77 -7.73 -6.99
CA PRO A 110 -2.72 -7.11 -6.17
C PRO A 110 -3.21 -6.60 -4.81
N PHE A 111 -4.44 -6.07 -4.72
CA PHE A 111 -5.07 -5.70 -3.45
C PHE A 111 -5.40 -6.94 -2.59
N ALA A 112 -5.90 -8.02 -3.19
CA ALA A 112 -6.16 -9.25 -2.46
C ALA A 112 -4.85 -9.91 -1.98
N ALA A 113 -3.84 -10.00 -2.84
CA ALA A 113 -2.50 -10.48 -2.49
C ALA A 113 -1.92 -9.71 -1.31
N SER A 114 -1.99 -8.37 -1.38
CA SER A 114 -1.51 -7.50 -0.31
C SER A 114 -2.30 -7.66 0.99
N ARG A 115 -3.63 -7.79 0.92
CA ARG A 115 -4.47 -8.06 2.10
C ARG A 115 -4.18 -9.42 2.71
N ASN A 116 -4.10 -10.47 1.89
CA ASN A 116 -3.80 -11.82 2.31
C ASN A 116 -2.43 -11.88 2.98
N TYR A 117 -1.46 -11.16 2.43
CA TYR A 117 -0.13 -11.01 2.99
C TYR A 117 -0.12 -10.31 4.35
N LEU A 118 -0.68 -9.11 4.45
CA LEU A 118 -0.71 -8.34 5.70
C LEU A 118 -1.53 -9.04 6.78
N ASN A 119 -2.68 -9.63 6.43
CA ASN A 119 -3.46 -10.44 7.36
C ASN A 119 -2.73 -11.71 7.80
N GLY A 120 -1.97 -12.33 6.89
CA GLY A 120 -1.11 -13.47 7.20
C GLY A 120 -0.04 -13.09 8.24
N LEU A 121 0.69 -11.99 8.00
CA LEU A 121 1.67 -11.46 8.95
C LEU A 121 1.03 -11.09 10.29
N LEU A 122 -0.11 -10.38 10.26
CA LEU A 122 -0.79 -9.92 11.47
C LEU A 122 -1.34 -11.09 12.30
N ARG A 123 -1.92 -12.10 11.67
CA ARG A 123 -2.46 -13.28 12.39
C ARG A 123 -1.34 -14.21 12.84
N ALA A 124 -0.45 -14.61 11.94
CA ALA A 124 0.58 -15.62 12.24
C ALA A 124 1.69 -15.10 13.14
N ASN A 125 2.17 -13.87 12.87
CA ASN A 125 3.32 -13.30 13.55
C ASN A 125 2.93 -12.19 14.53
N GLY A 126 1.92 -11.38 14.23
CA GLY A 126 1.52 -10.24 15.07
C GLY A 126 0.74 -10.62 16.33
N VAL A 127 -0.58 -10.78 16.19
CA VAL A 127 -1.53 -10.94 17.30
C VAL A 127 -1.28 -12.22 18.10
N ASN A 128 -0.98 -13.33 17.43
CA ASN A 128 -0.69 -14.59 18.11
C ASN A 128 0.58 -14.50 18.97
N MET A 129 1.63 -13.82 18.49
CA MET A 129 2.86 -13.61 19.27
C MET A 129 2.63 -12.68 20.44
N LEU A 130 1.94 -11.56 20.22
CA LEU A 130 1.61 -10.62 21.29
C LEU A 130 0.79 -11.31 22.38
N ARG A 131 -0.16 -12.16 21.99
CA ARG A 131 -0.95 -12.99 22.88
C ARG A 131 -0.06 -13.93 23.70
N GLU A 132 0.82 -14.68 23.05
CA GLU A 132 1.75 -15.61 23.70
C GLU A 132 2.69 -14.91 24.68
N LEU A 133 3.30 -13.78 24.28
CA LEU A 133 4.15 -12.97 25.15
C LEU A 133 3.39 -12.43 26.35
N THR A 134 2.16 -11.96 26.16
CA THR A 134 1.33 -11.39 27.23
C THR A 134 0.91 -12.46 28.23
N TYR A 135 0.36 -13.59 27.77
CA TYR A 135 0.00 -14.69 28.68
C TYR A 135 1.23 -15.28 29.37
N GLY A 136 2.34 -15.39 28.64
CA GLY A 136 3.62 -15.85 29.19
C GLY A 136 4.16 -14.91 30.27
N SER A 137 4.09 -13.60 30.06
CA SER A 137 4.49 -12.59 31.04
C SER A 137 3.64 -12.68 32.32
N ILE A 138 2.31 -12.69 32.18
CA ILE A 138 1.38 -12.81 33.31
C ILE A 138 1.62 -14.11 34.10
N SER A 139 1.79 -15.22 33.39
CA SER A 139 2.07 -16.53 34.01
C SER A 139 3.39 -16.54 34.79
N ASP A 140 4.43 -15.88 34.27
CA ASP A 140 5.73 -15.77 34.95
C ASP A 140 5.63 -14.87 36.19
N GLN A 141 4.87 -13.77 36.12
CA GLN A 141 4.61 -12.90 37.28
C GLN A 141 3.89 -13.66 38.40
N LEU A 142 2.84 -14.40 38.07
CA LEU A 142 2.10 -15.23 39.02
C LEU A 142 2.98 -16.36 39.59
N SER A 143 3.87 -16.92 38.79
CA SER A 143 4.84 -17.91 39.27
C SER A 143 5.86 -17.30 40.22
N ALA A 144 6.24 -16.03 40.01
CA ALA A 144 7.18 -15.30 40.85
C ALA A 144 6.61 -14.92 42.22
N THR A 145 5.28 -14.91 42.40
CA THR A 145 4.66 -14.62 43.71
C THR A 145 4.80 -15.76 44.71
N TRP A 146 5.31 -16.93 44.31
CA TRP A 146 5.57 -18.02 45.23
C TRP A 146 6.67 -17.66 46.23
N TYR A 147 6.28 -17.51 47.48
CA TYR A 147 7.14 -17.10 48.57
C TYR A 147 6.92 -17.99 49.79
N LEU A 148 8.01 -18.55 50.32
CA LEU A 148 7.98 -19.30 51.57
C LEU A 148 8.42 -18.36 52.70
N TYR A 149 7.47 -17.95 53.54
CA TYR A 149 7.77 -17.18 54.74
C TYR A 149 7.92 -18.10 55.94
N THR A 150 8.94 -17.86 56.76
CA THR A 150 9.17 -18.55 58.03
C THR A 150 9.33 -17.50 59.13
N GLY A 151 8.41 -17.47 60.09
CA GLY A 151 8.39 -16.47 61.17
C GLY A 151 7.00 -16.15 61.68
N ILE A 152 6.90 -15.17 62.58
CA ILE A 152 5.64 -14.65 63.12
C ILE A 152 5.45 -13.24 62.54
N PRO A 153 4.58 -13.05 61.54
CA PRO A 153 4.25 -11.71 61.05
C PRO A 153 3.53 -10.91 62.15
N PRO A 154 3.87 -9.64 62.42
CA PRO A 154 4.91 -8.79 61.83
C PRO A 154 6.23 -8.72 62.63
N VAL A 155 6.42 -9.55 63.65
CA VAL A 155 7.44 -9.39 64.70
C VAL A 155 8.83 -9.78 64.21
N TYR A 156 8.96 -10.95 63.57
CA TYR A 156 10.22 -11.44 63.01
C TYR A 156 9.95 -12.52 61.97
N GLY A 157 10.79 -12.58 60.94
CA GLY A 157 10.80 -13.68 60.00
C GLY A 157 11.79 -13.49 58.87
N THR A 158 12.08 -14.58 58.19
CA THR A 158 12.81 -14.61 56.92
C THR A 158 11.94 -15.28 55.89
N GLY A 159 12.18 -15.03 54.61
CA GLY A 159 11.52 -15.83 53.60
C GLY A 159 12.30 -15.92 52.31
N LEU A 160 11.99 -16.98 51.59
CA LEU A 160 12.66 -17.41 50.39
C LEU A 160 11.69 -17.29 49.22
N ALA A 161 12.02 -16.46 48.25
CA ALA A 161 11.28 -16.38 47.00
C ALA A 161 11.70 -17.55 46.10
N GLY A 162 10.87 -18.58 46.02
CA GLY A 162 11.24 -19.83 45.34
C GLY A 162 11.38 -19.71 43.82
N LYS A 163 10.78 -18.67 43.21
CA LYS A 163 10.84 -18.43 41.74
C LYS A 163 11.11 -16.97 41.40
N ALA A 164 11.96 -16.28 42.16
CA ALA A 164 12.28 -14.87 41.95
C ALA A 164 12.74 -14.54 40.51
N ASN A 165 13.45 -15.47 39.85
CA ASN A 165 13.94 -15.30 38.47
C ASN A 165 12.81 -15.14 37.43
N MET A 166 11.61 -15.67 37.69
CA MET A 166 10.46 -15.52 36.79
C MET A 166 10.03 -14.06 36.66
N ARG A 167 10.29 -13.23 37.68
CA ARG A 167 10.07 -11.79 37.59
C ARG A 167 10.96 -11.12 36.55
N ALA A 168 12.23 -11.54 36.47
CA ALA A 168 13.16 -11.02 35.46
C ALA A 168 12.75 -11.44 34.04
N PHE A 169 12.27 -12.68 33.87
CA PHE A 169 11.76 -13.16 32.58
C PHE A 169 10.49 -12.46 32.14
N SER A 170 9.56 -12.21 33.07
CA SER A 170 8.40 -11.38 32.80
C SER A 170 8.80 -10.00 32.29
N ALA A 171 9.75 -9.33 32.96
CA ALA A 171 10.20 -8.00 32.55
C ALA A 171 10.81 -8.00 31.13
N GLN A 172 11.51 -9.07 30.74
CA GLN A 172 12.01 -9.22 29.37
C GLN A 172 10.87 -9.40 28.35
N LYS A 173 9.83 -10.18 28.69
CA LYS A 173 8.64 -10.34 27.83
C LYS A 173 7.86 -9.04 27.70
N GLU A 174 7.70 -8.27 28.78
CA GLU A 174 7.08 -6.93 28.76
C GLU A 174 7.85 -5.97 27.87
N PHE A 175 9.19 -5.95 27.97
CA PHE A 175 10.02 -5.16 27.06
C PHE A 175 9.82 -5.55 25.59
N LEU A 176 9.73 -6.86 25.28
CA LEU A 176 9.44 -7.33 23.92
C LEU A 176 8.05 -6.92 23.45
N ILE A 177 7.04 -6.96 24.33
CA ILE A 177 5.68 -6.47 24.05
C ILE A 177 5.72 -4.99 23.67
N ASP A 178 6.39 -4.16 24.47
CA ASP A 178 6.49 -2.71 24.26
C ASP A 178 7.21 -2.37 22.95
N LEU A 179 8.24 -3.14 22.59
CA LEU A 179 8.95 -3.00 21.32
C LEU A 179 8.10 -3.45 20.12
N TYR A 180 7.30 -4.51 20.30
CA TYR A 180 6.58 -5.15 19.20
C TYR A 180 5.22 -4.51 18.91
N LEU A 181 4.57 -3.92 19.91
CA LEU A 181 3.24 -3.32 19.78
C LEU A 181 3.17 -2.24 18.68
N PRO A 182 4.14 -1.30 18.55
CA PRO A 182 4.16 -0.35 17.43
C PRO A 182 4.27 -1.01 16.06
N ALA A 183 4.96 -2.15 15.95
CA ALA A 183 5.09 -2.88 14.70
C ALA A 183 3.74 -3.50 14.26
N VAL A 184 3.00 -4.10 15.22
CA VAL A 184 1.65 -4.62 14.95
C VAL A 184 0.67 -3.50 14.60
N ALA A 185 0.76 -2.36 15.30
CA ALA A 185 -0.04 -1.17 14.99
C ALA A 185 0.26 -0.65 13.57
N SER A 186 1.54 -0.60 13.16
CA SER A 186 1.93 -0.22 11.80
C SER A 186 1.35 -1.16 10.74
N LEU A 187 1.44 -2.48 10.93
CA LEU A 187 0.86 -3.44 9.98
C LEU A 187 -0.66 -3.30 9.87
N THR A 188 -1.33 -3.02 10.99
CA THR A 188 -2.76 -2.74 11.01
C THR A 188 -3.09 -1.47 10.22
N ALA A 189 -2.31 -0.41 10.42
CA ALA A 189 -2.46 0.85 9.68
C ALA A 189 -2.24 0.66 8.17
N GLN A 190 -1.27 -0.17 7.78
CA GLN A 190 -1.03 -0.50 6.37
C GLN A 190 -2.21 -1.24 5.75
N LEU A 191 -2.84 -2.17 6.48
CA LEU A 191 -4.03 -2.88 5.99
C LEU A 191 -5.17 -1.88 5.71
N TYR A 192 -5.45 -0.99 6.66
CA TYR A 192 -6.47 0.06 6.47
C TYR A 192 -6.10 1.04 5.35
N LEU A 193 -4.82 1.34 5.18
CA LEU A 193 -4.34 2.19 4.09
C LEU A 193 -4.60 1.55 2.72
N ILE A 194 -4.41 0.25 2.57
CA ILE A 194 -4.71 -0.46 1.31
C ILE A 194 -6.21 -0.44 1.01
N ASP A 195 -7.06 -0.68 2.01
CA ASP A 195 -8.51 -0.61 1.86
C ASP A 195 -8.98 0.82 1.52
N ALA A 196 -8.38 1.82 2.17
CA ALA A 196 -8.65 3.23 1.88
C ALA A 196 -8.19 3.60 0.46
N ILE A 197 -7.04 3.13 -0.01
CA ILE A 197 -6.57 3.37 -1.38
C ILE A 197 -7.52 2.73 -2.40
N GLN A 198 -8.00 1.51 -2.15
CA GLN A 198 -8.93 0.85 -3.07
C GLN A 198 -10.21 1.69 -3.24
N TRP A 199 -10.75 2.19 -2.13
CA TRP A 199 -11.97 3.00 -2.13
C TRP A 199 -11.73 4.42 -2.68
N VAL A 200 -10.77 5.17 -2.11
CA VAL A 200 -10.49 6.56 -2.50
C VAL A 200 -9.94 6.65 -3.92
N GLY A 201 -9.08 5.70 -4.31
CA GLY A 201 -8.42 5.70 -5.61
C GLY A 201 -9.41 5.62 -6.75
N ALA A 202 -10.18 4.53 -6.81
CA ALA A 202 -11.09 4.28 -7.91
C ALA A 202 -12.27 5.27 -7.94
N TYR A 203 -12.92 5.49 -6.80
CA TYR A 203 -14.18 6.24 -6.76
C TYR A 203 -14.01 7.76 -6.65
N VAL A 204 -12.90 8.24 -6.10
CA VAL A 204 -12.72 9.68 -5.84
C VAL A 204 -11.64 10.28 -6.73
N LEU A 205 -10.41 9.77 -6.67
CA LEU A 205 -9.25 10.43 -7.30
C LEU A 205 -9.34 10.50 -8.82
N LEU A 206 -9.72 9.40 -9.47
CA LEU A 206 -9.76 9.32 -10.93
C LEU A 206 -10.88 10.18 -11.55
N PRO A 207 -12.16 10.09 -11.10
CA PRO A 207 -13.24 10.97 -11.57
C PRO A 207 -12.92 12.46 -11.39
N PHE A 208 -12.46 12.85 -10.19
CA PHE A 208 -12.10 14.23 -9.90
C PHE A 208 -10.90 14.68 -10.73
N GLY A 209 -9.90 13.84 -10.91
CA GLY A 209 -8.73 14.14 -11.74
C GLY A 209 -9.13 14.48 -13.17
N PHE A 210 -10.10 13.77 -13.75
CA PHE A 210 -10.59 14.06 -15.08
C PHE A 210 -11.46 15.31 -15.16
N VAL A 211 -12.41 15.49 -14.25
CA VAL A 211 -13.23 16.71 -14.19
C VAL A 211 -12.35 17.95 -14.03
N MET A 212 -11.38 17.93 -13.12
CA MET A 212 -10.45 19.03 -12.93
C MET A 212 -9.54 19.28 -14.14
N ARG A 213 -9.20 18.23 -14.89
CA ARG A 213 -8.38 18.38 -16.11
C ARG A 213 -9.13 19.09 -17.24
N LEU A 214 -10.44 18.84 -17.37
CA LEU A 214 -11.29 19.45 -18.40
C LEU A 214 -11.46 20.96 -18.20
N VAL A 215 -11.39 21.42 -16.96
CA VAL A 215 -11.59 22.82 -16.61
C VAL A 215 -10.26 23.59 -16.71
N PRO A 216 -10.17 24.67 -17.52
CA PRO A 216 -8.89 25.31 -17.86
C PRO A 216 -8.06 25.75 -16.65
N PHE A 217 -8.71 26.26 -15.59
CA PHE A 217 -8.04 26.81 -14.41
C PHE A 217 -7.57 25.73 -13.41
N THR A 218 -8.14 24.53 -13.43
CA THR A 218 -7.78 23.41 -12.52
C THR A 218 -6.94 22.32 -13.19
N ARG A 219 -6.51 22.53 -14.43
CA ARG A 219 -5.84 21.49 -15.23
C ARG A 219 -4.61 20.89 -14.55
N ASP A 220 -3.80 21.73 -13.90
CA ASP A 220 -2.61 21.30 -13.18
C ASP A 220 -2.94 20.42 -11.97
N PHE A 221 -4.04 20.72 -11.26
CA PHE A 221 -4.53 19.87 -10.18
C PHE A 221 -5.03 18.53 -10.72
N GLY A 222 -5.75 18.53 -11.84
CA GLY A 222 -6.16 17.29 -12.52
C GLY A 222 -4.97 16.36 -12.83
N ASN A 223 -3.85 16.93 -13.29
CA ASN A 223 -2.62 16.17 -13.54
C ASN A 223 -2.04 15.54 -12.27
N ILE A 224 -2.08 16.27 -11.15
CA ILE A 224 -1.62 15.76 -9.86
C ILE A 224 -2.52 14.62 -9.39
N PHE A 225 -3.84 14.79 -9.46
CA PHE A 225 -4.81 13.76 -9.05
C PHE A 225 -4.67 12.47 -9.87
N ILE A 226 -4.51 12.61 -11.18
CA ILE A 226 -4.24 11.49 -12.09
C ILE A 226 -2.93 10.79 -11.70
N ALA A 227 -1.84 11.54 -11.51
CA ALA A 227 -0.55 10.97 -11.13
C ALA A 227 -0.61 10.26 -9.76
N LEU A 228 -1.30 10.87 -8.80
CA LEU A 228 -1.54 10.31 -7.47
C LEU A 228 -2.34 9.01 -7.54
N PHE A 229 -3.39 8.97 -8.36
CA PHE A 229 -4.16 7.76 -8.60
C PHE A 229 -3.28 6.62 -9.11
N PHE A 230 -2.40 6.87 -10.09
CA PHE A 230 -1.48 5.84 -10.58
C PHE A 230 -0.52 5.34 -9.51
N GLY A 231 0.09 6.26 -8.76
CA GLY A 231 1.00 5.90 -7.68
C GLY A 231 0.30 5.05 -6.62
N LEU A 232 -0.85 5.52 -6.11
CA LEU A 232 -1.55 4.83 -5.03
C LEU A 232 -2.23 3.55 -5.51
N TYR A 233 -2.96 3.58 -6.62
CA TYR A 233 -3.79 2.46 -7.04
C TYR A 233 -3.01 1.35 -7.74
N ILE A 234 -1.93 1.67 -8.45
CA ILE A 234 -1.12 0.65 -9.15
C ILE A 234 0.14 0.33 -8.36
N ILE A 235 0.96 1.32 -8.05
CA ILE A 235 2.32 1.08 -7.52
C ILE A 235 2.29 0.54 -6.09
N VAL A 236 1.46 1.10 -5.21
CA VAL A 236 1.39 0.63 -3.81
C VAL A 236 0.99 -0.84 -3.70
N PRO A 237 -0.17 -1.31 -4.21
CA PRO A 237 -0.57 -2.71 -4.04
C PRO A 237 0.32 -3.68 -4.81
N THR A 238 0.92 -3.27 -5.94
CA THR A 238 1.89 -4.14 -6.63
C THR A 238 3.15 -4.35 -5.82
N MET A 239 3.71 -3.29 -5.22
CA MET A 239 4.91 -3.43 -4.39
C MET A 239 4.65 -4.26 -3.13
N PHE A 240 3.47 -4.15 -2.52
CA PHE A 240 3.07 -5.04 -1.41
C PHE A 240 2.91 -6.49 -1.87
N ALA A 241 2.29 -6.74 -3.02
CA ALA A 241 2.17 -8.08 -3.59
C ALA A 241 3.54 -8.69 -3.92
N MET A 242 4.47 -7.90 -4.48
CA MET A 242 5.85 -8.34 -4.72
C MET A 242 6.58 -8.65 -3.42
N SER A 243 6.42 -7.81 -2.39
CA SER A 243 6.97 -8.06 -1.06
C SER A 243 6.43 -9.37 -0.47
N ALA A 244 5.14 -9.66 -0.68
CA ALA A 244 4.52 -10.91 -0.26
C ALA A 244 5.16 -12.13 -0.96
N GLY A 245 5.40 -12.05 -2.26
CA GLY A 245 6.08 -13.10 -3.02
C GLY A 245 7.49 -13.37 -2.51
N VAL A 246 8.28 -12.31 -2.29
CA VAL A 246 9.63 -12.40 -1.73
C VAL A 246 9.61 -13.00 -0.32
N PHE A 247 8.68 -12.56 0.53
CA PHE A 247 8.60 -13.06 1.90
C PHE A 247 8.21 -14.54 1.94
N ARG A 248 7.24 -14.96 1.12
CA ARG A 248 6.86 -16.37 1.00
C ARG A 248 8.05 -17.25 0.63
N GLU A 249 8.85 -16.82 -0.34
CA GLU A 249 10.05 -17.53 -0.79
C GLU A 249 11.15 -17.60 0.28
N ILE A 250 11.28 -16.56 1.12
CA ILE A 250 12.22 -16.58 2.24
C ILE A 250 11.73 -17.54 3.33
N THR A 251 10.42 -17.54 3.63
CA THR A 251 9.84 -18.41 4.67
C THR A 251 9.69 -19.87 4.26
N SER A 252 9.57 -20.15 2.95
CA SER A 252 9.45 -21.52 2.42
C SER A 252 10.77 -22.28 2.48
N ARG A 253 11.90 -21.56 2.54
CA ARG A 253 13.21 -22.14 2.74
C ARG A 253 13.38 -22.41 4.24
N PRO A 254 13.41 -23.69 4.67
CA PRO A 254 13.67 -23.98 6.07
C PRO A 254 15.00 -23.33 6.42
N ILE A 255 15.03 -22.60 7.55
CA ILE A 255 16.29 -22.18 8.16
C ILE A 255 17.10 -23.46 8.25
N PRO A 256 18.29 -23.55 7.60
CA PRO A 256 19.10 -24.75 7.72
C PRO A 256 19.26 -24.98 9.21
N GLU A 257 18.74 -26.11 9.70
CA GLU A 257 18.92 -26.50 11.09
C GLU A 257 20.43 -26.48 11.30
N CYS A 258 20.92 -25.42 11.95
CA CYS A 258 22.33 -25.32 12.25
C CYS A 258 22.60 -26.38 13.32
N ALA A 259 22.86 -27.61 12.88
CA ALA A 259 23.18 -28.76 13.73
C ALA A 259 24.40 -28.48 14.62
N GLU A 260 25.22 -27.49 14.25
CA GLU A 260 26.41 -27.04 14.97
C GLU A 260 26.26 -25.66 15.63
N CYS A 261 25.12 -24.97 15.48
CA CYS A 261 24.78 -23.89 16.41
C CYS A 261 24.18 -24.50 17.69
N SER A 262 24.91 -25.43 18.30
CA SER A 262 24.77 -25.80 19.71
C SER A 262 25.24 -24.62 20.55
N VAL A 263 24.51 -23.53 20.45
CA VAL A 263 24.52 -22.54 21.50
C VAL A 263 23.86 -23.23 22.68
N GLU A 264 24.64 -23.84 23.56
CA GLU A 264 24.24 -24.24 24.92
C GLU A 264 23.85 -23.00 25.78
N MET A 265 23.44 -21.90 25.16
CA MET A 265 22.85 -20.77 25.88
C MET A 265 21.43 -21.18 26.26
N PHE A 266 21.25 -21.41 27.55
CA PHE A 266 19.96 -21.49 28.24
C PHE A 266 19.11 -22.74 27.99
N TYR A 267 19.69 -23.95 28.11
CA TYR A 267 18.88 -25.16 28.32
C TYR A 267 18.12 -25.20 29.66
N SER A 268 18.33 -24.21 30.55
CA SER A 268 17.45 -23.99 31.72
C SER A 268 16.26 -23.08 31.43
N TYR A 269 16.18 -22.48 30.23
CA TYR A 269 15.02 -21.72 29.77
C TYR A 269 14.02 -22.65 29.11
N ARG A 270 13.43 -23.52 29.94
CA ARG A 270 12.21 -24.23 29.60
C ARG A 270 11.06 -23.23 29.62
N ILE A 271 10.81 -22.56 28.49
CA ILE A 271 9.41 -22.34 28.08
C ILE A 271 8.91 -23.72 27.64
N ASP A 272 8.69 -24.62 28.60
CA ASP A 272 8.02 -25.89 28.37
C ASP A 272 6.51 -25.66 28.50
N PRO A 273 5.71 -26.45 27.79
CA PRO A 273 5.37 -27.73 28.40
C PRO A 273 5.81 -28.97 27.60
N GLY A 274 6.42 -28.80 26.43
CA GLY A 274 7.04 -29.91 25.70
C GLY A 274 7.58 -29.49 24.33
N GLY A 275 8.90 -29.31 24.22
CA GLY A 275 9.62 -29.30 22.95
C GLY A 275 10.64 -28.15 22.82
N ALA A 276 11.90 -28.49 22.53
CA ALA A 276 13.06 -27.59 22.44
C ALA A 276 13.03 -26.60 21.24
N THR A 277 11.85 -26.27 20.71
CA THR A 277 11.67 -25.48 19.48
C THR A 277 11.13 -24.06 19.71
N SER A 278 10.88 -23.60 20.94
CA SER A 278 10.08 -22.36 21.15
C SER A 278 10.85 -21.03 21.06
N VAL A 279 12.06 -20.89 21.61
CA VAL A 279 12.71 -19.57 21.75
C VAL A 279 13.22 -18.99 20.42
N ASN A 280 13.87 -19.81 19.59
CA ASN A 280 14.39 -19.37 18.28
C ASN A 280 13.27 -18.92 17.34
N THR A 281 12.07 -19.51 17.48
CA THR A 281 10.93 -19.14 16.64
C THR A 281 10.33 -17.79 17.01
N VAL A 282 10.37 -17.39 18.28
CA VAL A 282 9.88 -16.09 18.75
C VAL A 282 10.74 -14.96 18.20
N PHE A 283 12.06 -15.03 18.39
CA PHE A 283 12.98 -14.01 17.88
C PHE A 283 12.97 -13.95 16.36
N TYR A 284 12.86 -15.08 15.67
CA TYR A 284 12.72 -15.09 14.22
C TYR A 284 11.43 -14.41 13.75
N ARG A 285 10.29 -14.67 14.40
CA ARG A 285 9.01 -14.02 14.06
C ARG A 285 9.04 -12.51 14.33
N ILE A 286 9.63 -12.09 15.44
CA ILE A 286 9.81 -10.66 15.75
C ILE A 286 10.75 -10.01 14.72
N GLY A 287 11.90 -10.63 14.49
CA GLY A 287 12.93 -10.15 13.56
C GLY A 287 12.49 -10.13 12.10
N SER A 288 11.59 -11.02 11.69
CA SER A 288 11.00 -11.00 10.35
C SER A 288 9.84 -10.02 10.21
N THR A 289 9.10 -9.73 11.28
CA THR A 289 7.96 -8.79 11.22
C THR A 289 8.42 -7.33 11.26
N LEU A 290 9.46 -7.00 12.04
CA LEU A 290 9.94 -5.61 12.19
C LEU A 290 10.31 -4.93 10.86
N PRO A 291 11.11 -5.56 9.97
CA PRO A 291 11.40 -5.00 8.65
C PRO A 291 10.12 -4.81 7.80
N GLN A 292 9.17 -5.73 7.90
CA GLN A 292 7.91 -5.65 7.16
C GLN A 292 7.02 -4.51 7.67
N ALA A 293 7.04 -4.25 8.98
CA ALA A 293 6.25 -3.20 9.60
C ALA A 293 6.83 -1.79 9.37
N ILE A 294 8.15 -1.65 9.22
CA ILE A 294 8.83 -0.34 9.20
C ILE A 294 9.51 -0.06 7.86
N PHE A 295 10.30 -1.00 7.34
CA PHE A 295 11.14 -0.75 6.17
C PHE A 295 10.34 -0.77 4.86
N ILE A 296 9.51 -1.79 4.67
CA ILE A 296 8.74 -1.94 3.42
C ILE A 296 7.79 -0.76 3.16
N PRO A 297 6.99 -0.28 4.12
CA PRO A 297 6.09 0.86 3.88
C PRO A 297 6.85 2.13 3.50
N ASN A 298 8.00 2.37 4.14
CA ASN A 298 8.85 3.52 3.83
C ASN A 298 9.45 3.41 2.42
N LEU A 299 9.90 2.22 2.02
CA LEU A 299 10.36 1.95 0.66
C LEU A 299 9.25 2.21 -0.37
N ILE A 300 8.05 1.66 -0.11
CA ILE A 300 6.88 1.81 -0.98
C ILE A 300 6.49 3.28 -1.10
N LEU A 301 6.51 4.04 0.00
CA LEU A 301 6.20 5.46 0.00
C LEU A 301 7.20 6.24 -0.86
N ILE A 302 8.51 5.98 -0.74
CA ILE A 302 9.54 6.63 -1.55
C ILE A 302 9.33 6.33 -3.05
N VAL A 303 9.13 5.06 -3.39
CA VAL A 303 8.90 4.64 -4.79
C VAL A 303 7.61 5.25 -5.34
N THR A 304 6.55 5.31 -4.54
CA THR A 304 5.27 5.89 -4.94
C THR A 304 5.42 7.39 -5.17
N VAL A 305 6.02 8.13 -4.23
CA VAL A 305 6.20 9.58 -4.34
C VAL A 305 7.07 9.95 -5.54
N THR A 306 8.16 9.20 -5.78
CA THR A 306 9.01 9.40 -6.96
C THR A 306 8.27 9.10 -8.27
N CYS A 307 7.46 8.04 -8.32
CA CYS A 307 6.63 7.71 -9.47
C CYS A 307 5.58 8.80 -9.75
N VAL A 308 4.86 9.26 -8.72
CA VAL A 308 3.86 10.34 -8.81
C VAL A 308 4.51 11.62 -9.35
N MET A 309 5.68 12.01 -8.85
CA MET A 309 6.41 13.17 -9.36
C MET A 309 6.82 13.02 -10.83
N ALA A 310 7.26 11.84 -11.23
CA ALA A 310 7.66 11.57 -12.61
C ALA A 310 6.46 11.65 -13.57
N ILE A 311 5.34 11.02 -13.21
CA ILE A 311 4.10 11.05 -14.00
C ILE A 311 3.56 12.48 -14.08
N TRP A 312 3.51 13.20 -12.96
CA TRP A 312 3.06 14.59 -12.95
C TRP A 312 3.89 15.49 -13.88
N LYS A 313 5.22 15.37 -13.85
CA LYS A 313 6.11 16.10 -14.78
C LYS A 313 5.85 15.72 -16.24
N ALA A 314 5.63 14.43 -16.52
CA ALA A 314 5.31 13.96 -17.86
C ALA A 314 3.97 14.53 -18.36
N LEU A 315 2.93 14.51 -17.52
CA LEU A 315 1.62 15.07 -17.84
C LEU A 315 1.69 16.58 -18.08
N ARG A 316 2.47 17.31 -17.27
CA ARG A 316 2.68 18.75 -17.46
C ARG A 316 3.37 19.08 -18.78
N ALA A 317 4.35 18.26 -19.19
CA ALA A 317 5.04 18.43 -20.47
C ALA A 317 4.12 18.24 -21.70
N THR A 318 3.00 17.53 -21.55
CA THR A 318 1.99 17.39 -22.62
C THR A 318 1.02 18.57 -22.73
N ALA A 319 0.97 19.44 -21.71
CA ALA A 319 0.06 20.58 -21.66
C ALA A 319 0.68 21.88 -22.23
N VAL A 320 1.95 21.84 -22.68
CA VAL A 320 2.72 22.96 -23.24
C VAL A 320 3.12 22.67 -24.69
#